data_AF-A0A3A8SNG1-F1
#
_entry.id   AF-A0A3A8SNG1-F1
#
_cell.length_a   1.000
_cell.length_b   1.000
_cell.length_c   1.000
_cell.angle_alpha   90.00
_cell.angle_beta   90.00
_cell.angle_gamma   90.00
#
_symmetry.space_group_name_H-M   'P 1'
#
loop_
_entity.id
_entity.type
_entity.pdbx_description
1 polymer ?
#
loop_
_entity_poly.entity_id
_entity_poly.type
_entity_poly.pdbx_seq_one_letter_code
_entity_poly.pdbx_strand_id
1 'polypeptide(L)'
;TTDGFWRFKRDLAPGSQDELVVSERTRGHRQYSISSAGPDEVAFFLSQRYVDAKMADALREVIAIRERVAALTRDEQQLTVERAQLFKDQERIRANIESLKSGVSQRELAERFVAKLNEQEDRLEAITREL
;
A
#
# COMPACT_ATOMS: atom_id res chain seq x y z
N THR A 1 -2.19 11.91 53.65
CA THR A 1 -1.50 10.63 53.35
C THR A 1 -1.11 10.68 51.89
N THR A 2 0.17 10.54 51.55
CA THR A 2 0.65 10.77 50.17
C THR A 2 0.92 9.43 49.50
N ASP A 3 -0.01 8.99 48.65
CA ASP A 3 0.16 7.82 47.78
C ASP A 3 1.23 8.13 46.71
N GLY A 4 2.28 7.30 46.62
CA GLY A 4 3.22 7.36 45.50
C GLY A 4 4.72 7.15 45.78
N PHE A 5 5.16 6.97 47.02
CA PHE A 5 6.60 6.80 47.32
C PHE A 5 6.96 5.38 47.79
N TRP A 6 7.98 4.78 47.16
CA TRP A 6 8.57 3.51 47.58
C TRP A 6 9.46 3.70 48.81
N ARG A 7 9.29 2.83 49.83
CA ARG A 7 10.07 2.88 51.09
C ARG A 7 10.81 1.58 51.27
N PHE A 8 12.14 1.66 51.36
CA PHE A 8 13.02 0.51 51.58
C PHE A 8 13.54 0.56 53.02
N LYS A 9 13.09 -0.35 53.88
CA LYS A 9 13.60 -0.46 55.25
C LYS A 9 14.89 -1.29 55.25
N ARG A 10 15.95 -0.78 55.88
CA ARG A 10 17.18 -1.52 56.18
C ARG A 10 17.63 -1.21 57.59
N ASP A 11 18.18 -2.22 58.25
CA ASP A 11 18.79 -2.09 59.56
C ASP A 11 20.30 -1.96 59.40
N LEU A 12 20.89 -0.96 60.04
CA LEU A 12 22.29 -0.56 59.95
C LEU A 12 22.90 -0.48 61.35
N ALA A 13 24.11 -1.03 61.52
CA ALA A 13 24.80 -0.97 62.80
C ALA A 13 25.37 0.45 63.06
N PRO A 14 25.54 0.86 64.34
CA PRO A 14 26.13 2.16 64.65
C PRO A 14 27.54 2.29 64.06
N GLY A 15 27.76 3.33 63.26
CA GLY A 15 29.06 3.61 62.63
C GLY A 15 29.36 2.82 61.35
N SER A 16 28.44 1.97 60.87
CA SER A 16 28.60 1.26 59.60
C SER A 16 28.03 2.07 58.42
N GLN A 17 28.67 1.95 57.25
CA GLN A 17 28.15 2.45 55.98
C GLN A 17 27.74 1.27 55.09
N ASP A 18 26.60 1.40 54.41
CA ASP A 18 26.10 0.39 53.47
C ASP A 18 25.50 1.09 52.24
N GLU A 19 25.70 0.51 51.06
CA GLU A 19 25.24 1.04 49.79
C GLU A 19 23.93 0.33 49.39
N LEU A 20 22.82 1.08 49.28
CA LEU A 20 21.54 0.53 48.83
C LEU A 20 21.42 0.69 47.31
N VAL A 21 21.66 -0.40 46.58
CA VAL A 21 21.43 -0.44 45.13
C VAL A 21 19.96 -0.76 44.85
N VAL A 22 19.21 0.21 44.34
CA VAL A 22 17.81 0.02 43.88
C VAL A 22 17.79 -0.08 42.37
N SER A 23 17.52 -1.27 41.84
CA SER A 23 17.34 -1.49 40.40
C SER A 23 15.84 -1.53 40.05
N GLU A 24 15.37 -0.54 39.31
CA GLU A 24 14.02 -0.54 38.76
C GLU A 24 14.01 -1.20 37.37
N ARG A 25 13.04 -2.09 37.12
CA ARG A 25 12.81 -2.66 35.78
C ARG A 25 11.38 -2.40 35.34
N THR A 26 11.22 -1.44 34.44
CA THR A 26 9.93 -1.21 33.78
C THR A 26 9.78 -2.16 32.59
N ARG A 27 8.60 -2.78 32.42
CA ARG A 27 8.29 -3.52 31.19
C ARG A 27 7.85 -2.51 30.13
N GLY A 28 8.69 -2.31 29.12
CA GLY A 28 8.26 -1.61 27.91
C GLY A 28 7.33 -2.49 27.08
N HIS A 29 6.25 -1.92 26.57
CA HIS A 29 5.42 -2.54 25.54
C HIS A 29 5.63 -1.80 24.22
N ARG A 30 5.84 -2.53 23.14
CA ARG A 30 5.88 -1.99 21.77
C ARG A 30 4.89 -2.76 20.92
N GLN A 31 4.00 -2.04 20.26
CA GLN A 31 3.04 -2.59 19.33
C GLN A 31 3.48 -2.21 17.92
N TYR A 32 3.59 -3.22 17.04
CA TYR A 32 3.91 -3.02 15.64
C TYR A 32 2.67 -3.37 14.81
N SER A 33 2.33 -2.52 13.85
CA SER A 33 1.27 -2.84 12.90
C SER A 33 1.86 -3.57 11.70
N ILE A 34 1.38 -4.79 11.46
CA ILE A 34 1.78 -5.56 10.27
C ILE A 34 1.34 -4.81 8.99
N SER A 35 0.34 -3.93 9.07
CA SER A 35 -0.12 -3.11 7.94
C SER A 35 0.93 -2.14 7.40
N SER A 36 1.98 -1.81 8.15
CA SER A 36 3.11 -0.99 7.66
C SER A 36 4.41 -1.77 7.52
N ALA A 37 4.42 -3.04 7.93
CA ALA A 37 5.64 -3.82 7.97
C ALA A 37 6.11 -4.25 6.57
N GLY A 38 7.40 -3.99 6.31
CA GLY A 38 8.11 -4.42 5.11
C GLY A 38 9.09 -5.57 5.38
N PRO A 39 9.76 -6.09 4.33
CA PRO A 39 10.68 -7.22 4.45
C PRO A 39 11.82 -6.99 5.47
N ASP A 40 12.32 -5.75 5.54
CA ASP A 40 13.40 -5.36 6.45
C ASP A 40 12.97 -5.41 7.92
N GLU A 41 11.70 -5.09 8.22
CA GLU A 41 11.16 -5.19 9.59
C GLU A 41 11.01 -6.64 10.02
N VAL A 42 10.61 -7.54 9.11
CA VAL A 42 10.55 -8.99 9.41
C VAL A 42 11.95 -9.55 9.66
N ALA A 43 12.94 -9.14 8.85
CA ALA A 43 14.33 -9.50 9.07
C ALA A 43 14.85 -8.98 10.43
N PHE A 44 14.49 -7.76 10.79
CA PHE A 44 14.79 -7.18 12.10
C PHE A 44 14.15 -8.00 13.24
N PHE A 45 12.86 -8.33 13.16
CA PHE A 45 12.17 -9.11 14.19
C PHE A 45 12.78 -10.51 14.39
N LEU A 46 13.21 -11.15 13.30
CA LEU A 46 13.90 -12.44 13.37
C LEU A 46 15.30 -12.29 14.01
N SER A 47 16.06 -11.26 13.63
CA SER A 47 17.39 -10.98 14.19
C SER A 47 17.35 -10.70 15.70
N GLN A 48 16.31 -10.01 16.16
CA GLN A 48 16.08 -9.70 17.58
C GLN A 48 15.40 -10.84 18.35
N ARG A 49 15.14 -11.98 17.70
CA ARG A 49 14.41 -13.14 18.25
C ARG A 49 13.02 -12.77 18.81
N TYR A 50 12.38 -11.74 18.25
CA TYR A 50 11.00 -11.37 18.58
C TYR A 50 9.99 -12.33 17.96
N VAL A 51 10.38 -13.00 16.88
CA VAL A 51 9.60 -14.02 16.18
C VAL A 51 10.48 -15.24 15.92
N ASP A 52 9.86 -16.42 15.82
CA ASP A 52 10.55 -17.62 15.35
C ASP A 52 10.60 -17.68 13.82
N ALA A 53 11.31 -18.66 13.27
CA ALA A 53 11.45 -18.82 11.83
C ALA A 53 10.09 -19.04 11.13
N LYS A 54 9.19 -19.82 11.75
CA LYS A 54 7.87 -20.12 11.20
C LYS A 54 7.02 -18.85 11.07
N MET A 55 7.03 -18.00 12.09
CA MET A 55 6.33 -16.72 12.09
C MET A 55 6.97 -15.74 11.09
N ALA A 56 8.31 -15.71 10.98
CA ALA A 56 8.98 -14.88 9.98
C ALA A 56 8.59 -15.29 8.55
N ASP A 57 8.49 -16.59 8.26
CA ASP A 57 8.05 -17.07 6.94
C ASP A 57 6.61 -16.68 6.63
N ALA A 58 5.70 -16.83 7.60
CA ALA A 58 4.31 -16.39 7.45
C ALA A 58 4.21 -14.87 7.20
N LEU A 59 5.00 -14.06 7.91
CA LEU A 59 5.04 -12.60 7.69
C LEU A 59 5.56 -12.24 6.29
N ARG A 60 6.57 -12.95 5.79
CA ARG A 60 7.06 -12.76 4.41
C ARG A 60 6.00 -13.07 3.38
N GLU A 61 5.24 -14.15 3.57
CA GLU A 61 4.14 -14.52 2.67
C GLU A 61 3.04 -13.45 2.66
N VAL A 62 2.65 -12.94 3.84
CA VAL A 62 1.66 -11.86 3.95
C VAL A 62 2.13 -10.59 3.25
N ILE A 63 3.41 -10.23 3.39
CA ILE A 63 4.00 -9.08 2.70
C ILE A 63 3.98 -9.28 1.19
N ALA A 64 4.38 -10.45 0.70
CA ALA A 64 4.36 -10.76 -0.74
C ALA A 64 2.95 -10.69 -1.32
N ILE A 65 1.94 -11.22 -0.60
CA ILE A 65 0.53 -11.11 -0.99
C ILE A 65 0.10 -9.65 -1.05
N ARG A 66 0.45 -8.83 -0.06
CA ARG A 66 0.12 -7.41 -0.03
C ARG A 66 0.75 -6.63 -1.18
N GLU A 67 2.01 -6.90 -1.50
CA GLU A 67 2.69 -6.29 -2.65
C GLU A 67 1.99 -6.65 -3.96
N ARG A 68 1.55 -7.92 -4.09
CA ARG A 68 0.80 -8.40 -5.25
C ARG A 68 -0.57 -7.73 -5.36
N VAL A 69 -1.29 -7.58 -4.25
CA VAL A 69 -2.56 -6.85 -4.20
C VAL A 69 -2.34 -5.38 -4.57
N ALA A 70 -1.31 -4.74 -4.04
CA ALA A 70 -1.00 -3.35 -4.35
C ALA A 70 -0.62 -3.15 -5.83
N ALA A 71 0.05 -4.13 -6.45
CA ALA A 71 0.31 -4.12 -7.89
C ALA A 71 -1.01 -4.22 -8.68
N LEU A 72 -1.84 -5.23 -8.39
CA LEU A 72 -3.13 -5.42 -9.06
C LEU A 72 -4.05 -4.22 -8.92
N THR A 73 -4.13 -3.59 -7.74
CA THR A 73 -4.91 -2.37 -7.55
C THR A 73 -4.40 -1.20 -8.39
N ARG A 74 -3.08 -1.06 -8.58
CA ARG A 74 -2.52 -0.03 -9.46
C ARG A 74 -2.86 -0.31 -10.92
N ASP A 75 -2.75 -1.56 -11.34
CA ASP A 75 -3.07 -1.98 -12.70
C ASP A 75 -4.57 -1.74 -12.99
N GLU A 76 -5.45 -2.14 -12.07
CA GLU A 76 -6.90 -1.88 -12.14
C GLU A 76 -7.22 -0.38 -12.26
N GLN A 77 -6.55 0.46 -11.45
CA GLN A 77 -6.71 1.92 -11.52
C GLN A 77 -6.25 2.47 -12.86
N GLN A 78 -5.12 2.01 -13.38
CA GLN A 78 -4.59 2.45 -14.67
C GLN A 78 -5.55 2.08 -15.81
N LEU A 79 -6.02 0.82 -15.83
CA LEU A 79 -6.99 0.34 -16.82
C LEU A 79 -8.32 1.08 -16.74
N THR A 80 -8.79 1.40 -15.53
CA THR A 80 -10.01 2.18 -15.33
C THR A 80 -9.88 3.60 -15.88
N VAL A 81 -8.73 4.25 -15.65
CA VAL A 81 -8.45 5.59 -16.19
C VAL A 81 -8.35 5.55 -17.71
N GLU A 82 -7.64 4.56 -18.26
CA GLU A 82 -7.51 4.38 -19.72
C GLU A 82 -8.88 4.18 -20.36
N ARG A 83 -9.72 3.29 -19.82
CA ARG A 83 -11.09 3.04 -20.28
C ARG A 83 -11.92 4.33 -20.29
N ALA A 84 -11.86 5.11 -19.22
CA ALA A 84 -12.60 6.36 -19.13
C ALA A 84 -12.12 7.40 -20.17
N GLN A 85 -10.81 7.44 -20.44
CA GLN A 85 -10.24 8.32 -21.45
C GLN A 85 -10.67 7.92 -22.86
N LEU A 86 -10.70 6.61 -23.16
CA LEU A 86 -11.16 6.08 -24.44
C LEU A 86 -12.62 6.47 -24.72
N PHE A 87 -13.52 6.30 -23.75
CA PHE A 87 -14.92 6.71 -23.92
C PHE A 87 -15.07 8.21 -24.22
N LYS A 88 -14.35 9.08 -23.51
CA LYS A 88 -14.35 10.53 -23.79
C LYS A 88 -13.83 10.85 -25.18
N ASP A 89 -12.78 10.15 -25.61
CA ASP A 89 -12.22 10.34 -26.93
C ASP A 89 -13.17 9.89 -28.04
N GLN A 90 -13.89 8.78 -27.85
CA GLN A 90 -14.92 8.33 -28.78
C GLN A 90 -16.06 9.34 -28.93
N GLU A 91 -16.55 9.91 -27.82
CA GLU A 91 -17.58 10.96 -27.85
C GLU A 91 -17.11 12.16 -28.68
N ARG A 92 -15.87 12.61 -28.47
CA ARG A 92 -15.26 13.71 -29.23
C ARG A 92 -15.12 13.36 -30.71
N ILE A 93 -14.70 12.14 -31.04
CA ILE A 93 -14.58 11.68 -32.44
C ILE A 93 -15.97 11.66 -33.10
N ARG A 94 -17.01 11.16 -32.44
CA ARG A 94 -18.39 11.14 -32.97
C ARG A 94 -18.89 12.57 -33.24
N ALA A 95 -18.69 13.50 -32.31
CA ALA A 95 -19.03 14.91 -32.49
C ALA A 95 -18.25 15.56 -33.66
N ASN A 96 -16.97 15.22 -33.82
CA ASN A 96 -16.17 15.68 -34.96
C ASN A 96 -16.70 15.12 -36.29
N ILE A 97 -17.08 13.84 -36.36
CA ILE A 97 -17.70 13.25 -37.55
C ILE A 97 -19.05 13.91 -37.87
N GLU A 98 -19.83 14.30 -36.87
CA GLU A 98 -21.10 15.01 -37.08
C GLU A 98 -20.90 16.40 -37.68
N SER A 99 -19.93 17.18 -37.18
CA SER A 99 -19.61 18.51 -37.73
C SER A 99 -18.98 18.44 -39.14
N LEU A 100 -18.04 17.50 -39.33
CA LEU A 100 -17.87 16.64 -40.50
C LEU A 100 -18.76 16.91 -41.71
N LYS A 101 -20.00 16.41 -41.57
CA LYS A 101 -21.00 16.18 -42.63
C LYS A 101 -21.41 17.41 -43.45
N SER A 102 -20.85 18.58 -43.17
CA SER A 102 -21.11 19.85 -43.86
C SER A 102 -20.07 20.32 -44.90
N GLY A 103 -18.84 19.77 -45.00
CA GLY A 103 -17.76 20.22 -45.92
C GLY A 103 -17.27 19.25 -47.02
N VAL A 104 -16.67 19.74 -48.12
CA VAL A 104 -16.33 18.96 -49.34
C VAL A 104 -15.07 18.05 -49.23
N SER A 105 -14.29 18.12 -48.14
CA SER A 105 -13.08 17.29 -47.89
C SER A 105 -13.32 16.08 -46.97
N GLN A 106 -14.56 15.60 -46.86
CA GLN A 106 -15.05 14.77 -45.75
C GLN A 106 -14.60 13.31 -45.72
N ARG A 107 -14.42 12.66 -46.87
CA ARG A 107 -14.41 11.19 -46.93
C ARG A 107 -13.17 10.58 -46.28
N GLU A 108 -11.98 11.09 -46.60
CA GLU A 108 -10.72 10.59 -46.06
C GLU A 108 -10.59 10.84 -44.54
N LEU A 109 -11.07 11.99 -44.07
CA LEU A 109 -11.11 12.31 -42.63
C LEU A 109 -12.09 11.40 -41.88
N ALA A 110 -13.27 11.14 -42.46
CA ALA A 110 -14.24 10.23 -41.88
C ALA A 110 -13.69 8.79 -41.80
N GLU A 111 -13.03 8.31 -42.86
CA GLU A 111 -12.39 6.99 -42.90
C GLU A 111 -11.31 6.86 -41.81
N ARG A 112 -10.48 7.89 -41.60
CA ARG A 112 -9.49 7.91 -40.51
C ARG A 112 -10.14 7.86 -39.12
N PHE A 113 -11.23 8.59 -38.90
CA PHE A 113 -11.92 8.57 -37.61
C PHE A 113 -12.59 7.24 -37.32
N VAL A 114 -13.20 6.60 -38.33
CA VAL A 114 -13.79 5.26 -38.19
C VAL A 114 -12.70 4.23 -37.86
N ALA A 115 -11.55 4.28 -38.54
CA ALA A 115 -10.42 3.40 -38.22
C ALA A 115 -9.96 3.58 -36.76
N LYS A 116 -9.83 4.82 -36.30
CA LYS A 116 -9.48 5.12 -34.91
C LYS A 116 -10.53 4.61 -33.90
N LEU A 117 -11.82 4.71 -34.22
CA LEU A 117 -12.87 4.17 -33.35
C LEU A 117 -12.75 2.64 -33.23
N ASN A 118 -12.50 1.93 -34.32
CA ASN A 118 -12.30 0.47 -34.29
C ASN A 118 -11.10 0.08 -33.41
N GLU A 119 -9.95 0.75 -33.56
CA GLU A 119 -8.78 0.51 -32.71
C GLU A 119 -9.09 0.75 -31.22
N GLN A 120 -9.93 1.75 -30.91
CA GLN A 120 -10.35 2.02 -29.54
C GLN A 120 -11.30 0.95 -29.00
N GLU A 121 -12.22 0.42 -29.82
CA GLU A 121 -13.08 -0.71 -29.43
C GLU A 121 -12.24 -1.96 -29.15
N ASP A 122 -11.26 -2.29 -30.00
CA ASP A 122 -10.36 -3.42 -29.77
C ASP A 122 -9.60 -3.28 -28.45
N ARG A 123 -9.17 -2.05 -28.10
CA ARG A 123 -8.52 -1.79 -26.80
C ARG A 123 -9.50 -1.88 -25.64
N LEU A 124 -10.74 -1.43 -25.78
CA LEU A 124 -11.77 -1.58 -24.74
C LEU A 124 -12.08 -3.05 -24.47
N GLU A 125 -12.13 -3.89 -25.49
CA GLU A 125 -12.28 -5.34 -25.35
C GLU A 125 -11.06 -5.98 -24.66
N ALA A 126 -9.84 -5.50 -24.95
CA ALA A 126 -8.65 -5.95 -24.24
C ALA A 126 -8.70 -5.56 -22.75
N ILE A 127 -9.01 -4.30 -22.44
CA ILE A 127 -9.15 -3.81 -21.05
C ILE A 127 -10.22 -4.61 -20.29
N THR A 128 -11.33 -4.95 -20.95
CA THR A 128 -12.41 -5.76 -20.34
C THR A 128 -11.96 -7.18 -20.01
N ARG A 129 -10.95 -7.72 -20.69
CA ARG A 129 -10.34 -9.02 -20.37
C ARG A 129 -9.24 -8.93 -19.32
N GLU A 130 -8.62 -7.75 -19.17
CA GLU A 130 -7.54 -7.49 -18.21
C GLU A 130 -8.07 -7.12 -16.81
N LEU A 131 -9.31 -6.61 -16.72
CA LEU A 131 -10.07 -6.36 -15.48
C LEU A 131 -10.85 -7.61 -15.01
#